data_AF-A0A9D8N0R9-F1
#
_entry.id   AF-A0A9D8N0R9-F1
#
_cell.length_a   1.000
_cell.length_b   1.000
_cell.length_c   1.000
_cell.angle_alpha   90.00
_cell.angle_beta   90.00
_cell.angle_gamma   90.00
#
_symmetry.space_group_name_H-M   'P 1'
#
loop_
_entity.id
_entity.type
_entity.pdbx_description
1 polymer ?
#
loop_
_entity_poly.entity_id
_entity_poly.type
_entity_poly.pdbx_seq_one_letter_code
_entity_poly.pdbx_strand_id
1 'polypeptide(L)'
;EREKTNNLQVGDQWWMQLSRMSGLSYLANASWSGSHVAFQNSTINSISPFSSNERVNALGRAGKPDFIFVLGGTNDWACNNIPLGKYSTDDFKDSLTFRGAYAMLLHKLTTKYPKAHIVCLSILPRGAGVNDKNSQGWSQADANESIQRIAAQFGQYYIDCTSIPFSSDWNKYAPDKLHPTTAGFTMLAQHITDAMISQGIITADLKRSAEVDEATRLLDISFTTDGIVNNGAYSATVGKHGTATTIYDAENDTYLGCTQALASDYFYATYDEGSPLANAFNKNVTWEMLVRLDALADQNNNTSKTCIMGSEQDGGWCFYNNVSSASTFSYTHKSGVKSTVKNFTGSRSLAIGRYYHLVVTMDRMSHVIRYYVNGELVRTGTRAATDMPLPKCGTVKGHEGLWICLGGDVTSGDCNAGAENSSACSFVFARIYDGALSETAALNLYNSDVKKFTSIEVSDYEIDNVDKLITFAQRVNAGEQTLNAVLTADIDMKGQAWAAPIGDWTVNGINSAYKGHFDGQGHSISNLVYTTQKNWHGFF
;
A
#
# COMPACT_ATOMS: atom_id res chain seq x y z
N GLU A 1 -9.63 37.06 -27.58
CA GLU A 1 -10.59 36.03 -27.13
C GLU A 1 -10.15 34.64 -27.62
N ARG A 2 -9.63 33.79 -26.72
CA ARG A 2 -9.78 32.32 -26.74
C ARG A 2 -9.60 31.84 -25.31
N GLU A 3 -10.69 31.99 -24.55
CA GLU A 3 -10.86 31.41 -23.23
C GLU A 3 -11.27 29.93 -23.38
N LYS A 4 -10.83 29.13 -22.41
CA LYS A 4 -11.21 27.74 -22.05
C LYS A 4 -10.58 26.61 -22.86
N THR A 5 -9.70 25.85 -22.19
CA THR A 5 -9.75 24.37 -22.06
C THR A 5 -8.77 23.85 -20.99
N ASN A 6 -9.34 23.27 -19.93
CA ASN A 6 -8.86 22.27 -18.97
C ASN A 6 -7.53 22.47 -18.21
N ASN A 7 -7.65 22.69 -16.89
CA ASN A 7 -6.58 22.64 -15.87
C ASN A 7 -6.00 21.22 -15.67
N LEU A 8 -5.58 20.52 -16.74
CA LEU A 8 -4.96 19.20 -16.62
C LEU A 8 -3.54 19.35 -16.08
N GLN A 9 -3.27 18.77 -14.92
CA GLN A 9 -1.94 18.67 -14.36
C GLN A 9 -1.22 17.43 -14.91
N VAL A 10 0.09 17.35 -14.66
CA VAL A 10 0.90 16.20 -15.08
C VAL A 10 0.39 14.89 -14.44
N GLY A 11 -0.07 14.95 -13.19
CA GLY A 11 -0.65 13.79 -12.47
C GLY A 11 -1.96 13.28 -13.06
N ASP A 12 -2.70 14.15 -13.76
CA ASP A 12 -3.95 13.78 -14.43
C ASP A 12 -3.72 12.99 -15.73
N GLN A 13 -2.49 12.97 -16.26
CA GLN A 13 -2.20 12.31 -17.53
C GLN A 13 -2.19 10.78 -17.38
N TRP A 14 -2.71 10.07 -18.38
CA TRP A 14 -2.84 8.61 -18.34
C TRP A 14 -1.53 7.88 -18.05
N TRP A 15 -0.38 8.40 -18.51
CA TRP A 15 0.92 7.76 -18.32
C TRP A 15 1.44 7.92 -16.89
N MET A 16 1.09 9.02 -16.20
CA MET A 16 1.33 9.15 -14.76
C MET A 16 0.38 8.26 -13.97
N GLN A 17 -0.90 8.23 -14.33
CA GLN A 17 -1.88 7.34 -13.69
C GLN A 17 -1.54 5.86 -13.90
N LEU A 18 -1.06 5.48 -15.09
CA LEU A 18 -0.60 4.13 -15.41
C LEU A 18 0.62 3.75 -14.59
N SER A 19 1.61 4.64 -14.48
CA SER A 19 2.76 4.45 -13.58
C SER A 19 2.26 4.15 -12.15
N ARG A 20 1.22 4.86 -11.70
CA ARG A 20 0.62 4.62 -10.38
C ARG A 20 -0.10 3.28 -10.26
N MET A 21 -0.85 2.87 -11.27
CA MET A 21 -1.70 1.66 -11.26
C MET A 21 -0.91 0.36 -11.49
N SER A 22 0.15 0.43 -12.29
CA SER A 22 0.94 -0.74 -12.73
C SER A 22 2.18 -1.01 -11.88
N GLY A 23 2.60 -0.06 -11.04
CA GLY A 23 3.85 -0.10 -10.27
C GLY A 23 5.12 0.14 -11.10
N LEU A 24 4.98 0.54 -12.36
CA LEU A 24 6.08 1.00 -13.19
C LEU A 24 6.50 2.42 -12.80
N SER A 25 7.80 2.71 -12.80
CA SER A 25 8.31 4.06 -12.59
C SER A 25 8.35 4.86 -13.89
N TYR A 26 7.85 6.10 -13.86
CA TYR A 26 8.04 7.03 -14.97
C TYR A 26 9.53 7.32 -15.21
N LEU A 27 9.97 7.21 -16.47
CA LEU A 27 11.35 7.49 -16.88
C LEU A 27 11.46 8.77 -17.71
N ALA A 28 10.81 8.79 -18.87
CA ALA A 28 10.88 9.90 -19.80
C ALA A 28 9.62 9.97 -20.67
N ASN A 29 9.24 11.20 -21.02
CA ASN A 29 8.17 11.48 -21.98
C ASN A 29 8.76 12.13 -23.23
N ALA A 30 8.63 11.43 -24.35
CA ALA A 30 8.96 11.92 -25.69
C ALA A 30 7.67 12.12 -26.50
N SER A 31 6.67 12.81 -25.97
CA SER A 31 5.42 13.15 -26.68
C SER A 31 5.52 14.53 -27.33
N TRP A 32 4.81 14.72 -28.46
CA TRP A 32 4.76 15.99 -29.17
C TRP A 32 3.36 16.22 -29.76
N SER A 33 2.74 17.35 -29.45
CA SER A 33 1.38 17.67 -29.88
C SER A 33 1.27 17.78 -31.41
N GLY A 34 0.31 17.08 -32.01
CA GLY A 34 0.14 17.05 -33.47
C GLY A 34 1.18 16.21 -34.22
N SER A 35 2.05 15.46 -33.53
CA SER A 35 3.04 14.61 -34.21
C SER A 35 2.43 13.37 -34.85
N HIS A 36 3.10 12.89 -35.88
CA HIS A 36 2.74 11.71 -36.67
C HIS A 36 3.73 10.57 -36.39
N VAL A 37 3.38 9.34 -36.75
CA VAL A 37 4.35 8.24 -36.86
C VAL A 37 5.19 8.41 -38.11
N ALA A 38 4.53 8.68 -39.23
CA ALA A 38 5.15 8.94 -40.52
C ALA A 38 5.68 10.37 -40.65
N PHE A 39 6.66 10.53 -41.53
CA PHE A 39 7.17 11.83 -41.94
C PHE A 39 6.22 12.46 -42.95
N GLN A 40 6.00 13.77 -42.81
CA GLN A 40 5.27 14.54 -43.82
C GLN A 40 6.26 15.05 -44.89
N ASN A 41 5.90 14.89 -46.17
CA ASN A 41 6.54 15.53 -47.33
C ASN A 41 8.08 15.45 -47.36
N SER A 42 8.68 14.26 -47.25
CA SER A 42 10.11 13.99 -47.46
C SER A 42 11.12 14.76 -46.58
N THR A 43 10.67 15.44 -45.52
CA THR A 43 11.59 16.08 -44.56
C THR A 43 12.17 15.06 -43.59
N ILE A 44 13.08 14.22 -44.07
CA ILE A 44 13.78 13.17 -43.29
C ILE A 44 14.54 13.77 -42.07
N ASN A 45 14.73 15.10 -42.04
CA ASN A 45 15.34 15.85 -40.94
C ASN A 45 14.32 16.40 -39.92
N SER A 46 13.03 16.05 -40.02
CA SER A 46 12.04 16.47 -39.03
C SER A 46 12.22 15.69 -37.72
N ILE A 47 12.35 16.42 -36.62
CA ILE A 47 12.49 15.83 -35.29
C ILE A 47 11.14 15.42 -34.68
N SER A 48 10.03 15.85 -35.28
CA SER A 48 8.68 15.67 -34.73
C SER A 48 8.15 14.23 -34.83
N PRO A 49 8.30 13.48 -35.95
CA PRO A 49 7.72 12.15 -36.07
C PRO A 49 8.25 11.17 -35.03
N PHE A 50 7.42 10.20 -34.60
CA PHE A 50 7.82 9.22 -33.57
C PHE A 50 9.13 8.49 -33.92
N SER A 51 9.34 8.18 -35.19
CA SER A 51 10.51 7.48 -35.71
C SER A 51 11.76 8.35 -35.91
N SER A 52 11.71 9.65 -35.57
CA SER A 52 12.90 10.51 -35.57
C SER A 52 13.93 10.00 -34.56
N ASN A 53 15.22 10.23 -34.83
CA ASN A 53 16.27 9.80 -33.92
C ASN A 53 16.16 10.57 -32.60
N GLU A 54 15.74 11.82 -32.62
CA GLU A 54 15.57 12.68 -31.45
C GLU A 54 14.49 12.13 -30.52
N ARG A 55 13.32 11.73 -31.05
CA ARG A 55 12.22 11.15 -30.28
C ARG A 55 12.61 9.80 -29.69
N VAL A 56 13.26 8.95 -30.48
CA VAL A 56 13.77 7.65 -30.03
C VAL A 56 14.84 7.84 -28.94
N ASN A 57 15.78 8.76 -29.12
CA ASN A 57 16.84 9.04 -28.14
C ASN A 57 16.29 9.62 -26.83
N ALA A 58 15.26 10.46 -26.90
CA ALA A 58 14.67 11.12 -25.74
C ALA A 58 14.05 10.14 -24.73
N LEU A 59 13.64 8.95 -25.16
CA LEU A 59 13.11 7.90 -24.28
C LEU A 59 14.15 7.39 -23.27
N GLY A 60 15.44 7.50 -23.61
CA GLY A 60 16.55 7.06 -22.76
C GLY A 60 17.25 8.18 -21.98
N ARG A 61 16.70 9.40 -21.98
CA ARG A 61 17.39 10.58 -21.43
C ARG A 61 17.62 10.53 -19.92
N ALA A 62 16.82 9.72 -19.21
CA ALA A 62 16.87 9.56 -17.76
C ALA A 62 17.29 8.14 -17.32
N GLY A 63 17.71 7.28 -18.27
CA GLY A 63 18.06 5.89 -18.00
C GLY A 63 17.67 4.95 -19.14
N LYS A 64 17.79 3.64 -18.91
CA LYS A 64 17.35 2.63 -19.88
C LYS A 64 15.91 2.20 -19.53
N PRO A 65 14.94 2.32 -20.45
CA PRO A 65 13.58 1.86 -20.20
C PRO A 65 13.48 0.33 -20.19
N ASP A 66 12.68 -0.20 -19.27
CA ASP A 66 12.20 -1.59 -19.30
C ASP A 66 10.90 -1.72 -20.11
N PHE A 67 10.07 -0.66 -20.11
CA PHE A 67 8.84 -0.57 -20.91
C PHE A 67 8.82 0.71 -21.75
N ILE A 68 8.34 0.62 -22.98
CA ILE A 68 8.11 1.76 -23.88
C ILE A 68 6.67 1.69 -24.40
N PHE A 69 5.87 2.70 -24.10
CA PHE A 69 4.50 2.80 -24.59
C PHE A 69 4.43 3.67 -25.84
N VAL A 70 3.83 3.14 -26.91
CA VAL A 70 3.63 3.85 -28.18
C VAL A 70 2.15 4.10 -28.40
N LEU A 71 1.73 5.37 -28.26
CA LEU A 71 0.38 5.84 -28.57
C LEU A 71 0.45 6.84 -29.71
N GLY A 72 0.28 6.36 -30.94
CA GLY A 72 0.44 7.15 -32.16
C GLY A 72 -0.44 6.64 -33.30
N GLY A 73 -0.68 7.49 -34.31
CA GLY A 73 -1.51 7.16 -35.47
C GLY A 73 -2.76 8.03 -35.63
N THR A 74 -3.21 8.69 -34.57
CA THR A 74 -4.37 9.60 -34.63
C THR A 74 -4.19 10.72 -35.66
N ASN A 75 -3.01 11.34 -35.67
CA ASN A 75 -2.68 12.42 -36.59
C ASN A 75 -2.35 11.87 -37.99
N ASP A 76 -1.73 10.69 -38.09
CA ASP A 76 -1.50 10.00 -39.36
C ASP A 76 -2.81 9.73 -40.10
N TRP A 77 -3.82 9.23 -39.38
CA TRP A 77 -5.16 9.01 -39.93
C TRP A 77 -5.85 10.33 -40.30
N ALA A 78 -5.67 11.39 -39.52
CA ALA A 78 -6.26 12.70 -39.80
C ALA A 78 -5.53 13.48 -40.91
N CYS A 79 -4.34 13.04 -41.32
CA CYS A 79 -3.51 13.74 -42.30
C CYS A 79 -3.92 13.35 -43.73
N ASN A 80 -4.10 14.36 -44.58
CA ASN A 80 -4.48 14.17 -45.97
C ASN A 80 -3.34 13.67 -46.88
N ASN A 81 -2.11 13.55 -46.37
CA ASN A 81 -0.93 13.22 -47.18
C ASN A 81 -0.13 12.02 -46.63
N ILE A 82 -0.71 11.23 -45.72
CA ILE A 82 -0.07 10.01 -45.20
C ILE A 82 -0.90 8.79 -45.66
N PRO A 83 -0.43 8.07 -46.71
CA PRO A 83 -1.06 6.82 -47.13
C PRO A 83 -0.84 5.72 -46.09
N LEU A 84 -1.73 4.72 -46.06
CA LEU A 84 -1.58 3.55 -45.19
C LEU A 84 -0.31 2.74 -45.49
N GLY A 85 0.05 2.65 -46.78
CA GLY A 85 1.22 1.89 -47.24
C GLY A 85 0.98 0.38 -47.35
N LYS A 86 2.07 -0.34 -47.66
CA LYS A 86 2.08 -1.81 -47.77
C LYS A 86 2.73 -2.42 -46.54
N TYR A 87 2.41 -3.68 -46.24
CA TYR A 87 3.21 -4.49 -45.33
C TYR A 87 4.50 -4.89 -46.07
N SER A 88 5.52 -4.04 -46.06
CA SER A 88 6.84 -4.33 -46.65
C SER A 88 7.87 -4.58 -45.56
N THR A 89 8.78 -5.50 -45.81
CA THR A 89 9.97 -5.83 -44.99
C THR A 89 11.25 -5.23 -45.57
N ASP A 90 11.16 -4.35 -46.58
CA ASP A 90 12.33 -3.81 -47.27
C ASP A 90 13.03 -2.74 -46.41
N ASP A 91 14.14 -3.14 -45.77
CA ASP A 91 15.13 -2.32 -45.06
C ASP A 91 14.61 -1.30 -44.01
N PHE A 92 13.32 -1.33 -43.64
CA PHE A 92 12.69 -0.36 -42.73
C PHE A 92 12.90 1.11 -43.16
N LYS A 93 12.90 1.38 -44.47
CA LYS A 93 13.19 2.71 -45.05
C LYS A 93 11.96 3.53 -45.44
N ASP A 94 10.79 2.91 -45.55
CA ASP A 94 9.56 3.64 -45.88
C ASP A 94 9.13 4.48 -44.67
N SER A 95 9.39 5.78 -44.74
CA SER A 95 9.08 6.73 -43.68
C SER A 95 7.84 7.58 -43.95
N LEU A 96 7.24 7.45 -45.15
CA LEU A 96 6.18 8.34 -45.63
C LEU A 96 4.80 7.68 -45.58
N THR A 97 4.73 6.36 -45.44
CA THR A 97 3.48 5.65 -45.20
C THR A 97 3.33 5.25 -43.73
N PHE A 98 2.10 5.10 -43.26
CA PHE A 98 1.84 4.72 -41.87
C PHE A 98 2.48 3.38 -41.50
N ARG A 99 2.24 2.33 -42.31
CA ARG A 99 2.79 0.98 -42.08
C ARG A 99 4.32 0.98 -42.12
N GLY A 100 4.91 1.63 -43.11
CA GLY A 100 6.35 1.72 -43.23
C GLY A 100 6.98 2.42 -42.03
N ALA A 101 6.43 3.57 -41.65
CA ALA A 101 6.98 4.37 -40.56
C ALA A 101 6.81 3.71 -39.20
N TYR A 102 5.71 2.97 -38.97
CA TYR A 102 5.51 2.21 -37.75
C TYR A 102 6.50 1.03 -37.66
N ALA A 103 6.75 0.33 -38.77
CA ALA A 103 7.78 -0.72 -38.83
C ALA A 103 9.20 -0.15 -38.59
N MET A 104 9.51 1.00 -39.19
CA MET A 104 10.76 1.73 -38.93
C MET A 104 10.89 2.15 -37.46
N LEU A 105 9.80 2.64 -36.84
CA LEU A 105 9.78 2.98 -35.41
C LEU A 105 10.14 1.76 -34.55
N LEU A 106 9.44 0.63 -34.73
CA LEU A 106 9.71 -0.57 -33.95
C LEU A 106 11.12 -1.09 -34.18
N HIS A 107 11.61 -1.12 -35.43
CA HIS A 107 12.99 -1.48 -35.72
C HIS A 107 13.99 -0.62 -34.96
N LYS A 108 13.81 0.70 -34.93
CA LYS A 108 14.69 1.61 -34.17
C LYS A 108 14.60 1.38 -32.66
N LEU A 109 13.40 1.21 -32.13
CA LEU A 109 13.19 1.00 -30.69
C LEU A 109 13.79 -0.34 -30.22
N THR A 110 13.54 -1.44 -30.94
CA THR A 110 14.09 -2.76 -30.57
C THR A 110 15.61 -2.83 -30.78
N THR A 111 16.15 -2.10 -31.76
CA THR A 111 17.61 -2.01 -31.95
C THR A 111 18.27 -1.21 -30.85
N LYS A 112 17.68 -0.08 -30.46
CA LYS A 112 18.27 0.83 -29.46
C LYS A 112 18.06 0.34 -28.03
N TYR A 113 16.90 -0.23 -27.73
CA TYR A 113 16.48 -0.68 -26.40
C TYR A 113 16.15 -2.19 -26.44
N PRO A 114 17.15 -3.07 -26.69
CA PRO A 114 16.90 -4.49 -26.95
C PRO A 114 16.37 -5.28 -25.73
N LYS A 115 16.40 -4.68 -24.53
CA LYS A 115 15.84 -5.26 -23.30
C LYS A 115 14.46 -4.71 -22.96
N ALA A 116 14.01 -3.66 -23.64
CA ALA A 116 12.72 -3.04 -23.34
C ALA A 116 11.59 -3.83 -23.99
N HIS A 117 10.50 -3.99 -23.26
CA HIS A 117 9.22 -4.41 -23.79
C HIS A 117 8.49 -3.21 -24.39
N ILE A 118 8.13 -3.29 -25.67
CA ILE A 118 7.37 -2.24 -26.35
C ILE A 118 5.90 -2.60 -26.29
N VAL A 119 5.07 -1.68 -25.80
CA VAL A 119 3.62 -1.82 -25.69
C VAL A 119 2.96 -0.83 -26.66
N CYS A 120 2.49 -1.36 -27.78
CA CYS A 120 1.78 -0.57 -28.80
C CYS A 120 0.31 -0.44 -28.44
N LEU A 121 -0.18 0.79 -28.37
CA LEU A 121 -1.58 1.08 -28.08
C LEU A 121 -2.31 1.39 -29.39
N SER A 122 -3.54 0.89 -29.53
CA SER A 122 -4.40 1.29 -30.65
C SER A 122 -4.68 2.80 -30.63
N ILE A 123 -5.15 3.34 -31.76
CA ILE A 123 -5.73 4.68 -31.79
C ILE A 123 -6.89 4.73 -30.78
N LEU A 124 -6.96 5.82 -29.99
CA LEU A 124 -8.00 6.01 -28.99
C LEU A 124 -9.39 6.18 -29.63
N PRO A 125 -10.47 5.75 -28.96
CA PRO A 125 -11.83 6.04 -29.38
C PRO A 125 -12.03 7.54 -29.58
N ARG A 126 -12.62 7.91 -30.70
CA ARG A 126 -12.87 9.31 -31.06
C ARG A 126 -14.24 9.46 -31.70
N GLY A 127 -14.64 10.70 -31.97
CA GLY A 127 -15.96 11.00 -32.52
C GLY A 127 -16.25 10.42 -33.90
N ALA A 128 -15.21 10.08 -34.67
CA ALA A 128 -15.31 9.33 -35.92
C ALA A 128 -15.30 7.82 -35.62
N GLY A 129 -16.16 7.06 -36.29
CA GLY A 129 -16.22 5.61 -36.15
C GLY A 129 -14.89 4.96 -36.53
N VAL A 130 -14.56 3.84 -35.88
CA VAL A 130 -13.29 3.13 -36.13
C VAL A 130 -13.17 2.68 -37.59
N ASN A 131 -14.29 2.44 -38.26
CA ASN A 131 -14.36 2.00 -39.67
C ASN A 131 -14.50 3.16 -40.67
N ASP A 132 -14.60 4.41 -40.21
CA ASP A 132 -14.72 5.56 -41.10
C ASP A 132 -13.39 5.76 -41.84
N LYS A 133 -13.47 5.90 -43.17
CA LYS A 133 -12.29 6.14 -44.01
C LYS A 133 -11.91 7.61 -44.01
N ASN A 134 -10.62 7.89 -43.91
CA ASN A 134 -10.08 9.22 -44.11
C ASN A 134 -10.04 9.59 -45.61
N SER A 135 -9.53 10.79 -45.91
CA SER A 135 -9.34 11.29 -47.28
C SER A 135 -8.37 10.46 -48.13
N GLN A 136 -7.56 9.60 -47.50
CA GLN A 136 -6.62 8.68 -48.13
C GLN A 136 -7.21 7.27 -48.32
N GLY A 137 -8.48 7.04 -47.95
CA GLY A 137 -9.22 5.81 -48.23
C GLY A 137 -9.03 4.67 -47.22
N TRP A 138 -8.44 4.94 -46.05
CA TRP A 138 -8.23 3.96 -44.98
C TRP A 138 -8.80 4.41 -43.64
N SER A 139 -9.14 3.44 -42.80
CA SER A 139 -9.85 3.62 -41.53
C SER A 139 -8.94 3.53 -40.30
N GLN A 140 -9.46 3.87 -39.13
CA GLN A 140 -8.73 3.65 -37.87
C GLN A 140 -8.57 2.15 -37.59
N ALA A 141 -9.53 1.32 -38.01
CA ALA A 141 -9.45 -0.13 -37.94
C ALA A 141 -8.29 -0.67 -38.78
N ASP A 142 -8.10 -0.15 -40.00
CA ASP A 142 -6.95 -0.50 -40.85
C ASP A 142 -5.61 -0.13 -40.19
N ALA A 143 -5.59 1.01 -39.49
CA ALA A 143 -4.44 1.45 -38.70
C ALA A 143 -4.16 0.49 -37.53
N ASN A 144 -5.18 0.18 -36.75
CA ASN A 144 -5.09 -0.66 -35.56
C ASN A 144 -4.67 -2.10 -35.90
N GLU A 145 -5.24 -2.68 -36.97
CA GLU A 145 -4.80 -3.97 -37.51
C GLU A 145 -3.32 -3.91 -37.91
N SER A 146 -2.90 -2.80 -38.55
CA SER A 146 -1.51 -2.61 -38.94
C SER A 146 -0.57 -2.52 -37.73
N ILE A 147 -0.96 -1.78 -36.68
CA ILE A 147 -0.19 -1.68 -35.43
C ILE A 147 -0.04 -3.06 -34.79
N GLN A 148 -1.13 -3.81 -34.64
CA GLN A 148 -1.11 -5.14 -34.04
C GLN A 148 -0.22 -6.10 -34.84
N ARG A 149 -0.37 -6.11 -36.17
CA ARG A 149 0.41 -6.98 -37.05
C ARG A 149 1.90 -6.65 -37.02
N ILE A 150 2.24 -5.36 -37.05
CA ILE A 150 3.64 -4.91 -37.00
C ILE A 150 4.23 -5.19 -35.61
N ALA A 151 3.51 -4.92 -34.51
CA ALA A 151 3.96 -5.28 -33.17
C ALA A 151 4.29 -6.78 -33.06
N ALA A 152 3.41 -7.64 -33.58
CA ALA A 152 3.65 -9.09 -33.61
C ALA A 152 4.89 -9.49 -34.42
N GLN A 153 5.18 -8.83 -35.55
CA GLN A 153 6.40 -9.07 -36.35
C GLN A 153 7.69 -8.79 -35.57
N PHE A 154 7.65 -7.86 -34.61
CA PHE A 154 8.79 -7.52 -33.75
C PHE A 154 8.76 -8.23 -32.38
N GLY A 155 7.81 -9.15 -32.16
CA GLY A 155 7.62 -9.83 -30.88
C GLY A 155 7.25 -8.88 -29.73
N GLN A 156 6.53 -7.81 -30.04
CA GLN A 156 6.13 -6.76 -29.09
C GLN A 156 4.63 -6.81 -28.79
N TYR A 157 4.23 -6.14 -27.71
CA TYR A 157 2.86 -6.22 -27.21
C TYR A 157 1.92 -5.23 -27.91
N TYR A 158 0.64 -5.59 -27.95
CA TYR A 158 -0.44 -4.76 -28.46
C TYR A 158 -1.61 -4.73 -27.48
N ILE A 159 -2.10 -3.53 -27.18
CA ILE A 159 -3.29 -3.31 -26.36
C ILE A 159 -4.31 -2.54 -27.19
N ASP A 160 -5.47 -3.16 -27.38
CA ASP A 160 -6.62 -2.55 -28.02
C ASP A 160 -7.33 -1.61 -27.05
N CYS A 161 -7.27 -0.31 -27.33
CA CYS A 161 -7.93 0.74 -26.57
C CYS A 161 -9.29 1.14 -27.16
N THR A 162 -9.74 0.53 -28.27
CA THR A 162 -10.97 0.93 -28.97
C THR A 162 -12.25 0.66 -28.18
N SER A 163 -12.19 -0.25 -27.20
CA SER A 163 -13.31 -0.62 -26.34
C SER A 163 -13.54 0.35 -25.17
N ILE A 164 -12.65 1.32 -24.95
CA ILE A 164 -12.79 2.29 -23.86
C ILE A 164 -14.05 3.14 -24.11
N PRO A 165 -15.02 3.18 -23.18
CA PRO A 165 -16.34 3.74 -23.46
C PRO A 165 -16.40 5.27 -23.31
N PHE A 166 -15.51 6.02 -23.99
CA PHE A 166 -15.58 7.49 -24.03
C PHE A 166 -16.92 8.00 -24.59
N SER A 167 -17.53 7.24 -25.51
CA SER A 167 -18.82 7.56 -26.10
C SER A 167 -20.01 7.47 -25.14
N SER A 168 -19.83 6.86 -23.96
CA SER A 168 -20.87 6.84 -22.93
C SER A 168 -21.18 8.23 -22.40
N ASP A 169 -20.18 9.12 -22.36
CA ASP A 169 -20.34 10.54 -22.03
C ASP A 169 -19.15 11.35 -22.58
N TRP A 170 -19.28 11.82 -23.82
CA TRP A 170 -18.22 12.62 -24.46
C TRP A 170 -17.88 13.87 -23.65
N ASN A 171 -18.88 14.58 -23.08
CA ASN A 171 -18.62 15.80 -22.32
C ASN A 171 -17.78 15.54 -21.08
N LYS A 172 -17.94 14.37 -20.46
CA LYS A 172 -17.14 13.97 -19.31
C LYS A 172 -15.76 13.44 -19.69
N TYR A 173 -15.67 12.61 -20.73
CA TYR A 173 -14.47 11.81 -20.99
C TYR A 173 -13.56 12.39 -22.08
N ALA A 174 -14.12 12.99 -23.13
CA ALA A 174 -13.37 13.64 -24.20
C ALA A 174 -14.27 14.67 -24.92
N PRO A 175 -14.39 15.92 -24.41
CA PRO A 175 -15.38 16.90 -24.86
C PRO A 175 -15.31 17.24 -26.34
N ASP A 176 -14.10 17.27 -26.91
CA ASP A 176 -13.86 17.50 -28.34
C ASP A 176 -13.86 16.20 -29.16
N LYS A 177 -14.23 15.09 -28.52
CA LYS A 177 -14.25 13.73 -29.05
C LYS A 177 -12.89 13.27 -29.57
N LEU A 178 -11.80 13.80 -29.03
CA LEU A 178 -10.44 13.48 -29.43
C LEU A 178 -9.49 13.42 -28.22
N HIS A 179 -9.49 14.43 -27.36
CA HIS A 179 -8.58 14.57 -26.25
C HIS A 179 -9.28 14.20 -24.93
N PRO A 180 -8.76 13.22 -24.19
CA PRO A 180 -9.36 12.84 -22.91
C PRO A 180 -9.27 13.93 -21.84
N THR A 181 -10.24 13.94 -20.93
CA THR A 181 -10.17 14.65 -19.64
C THR A 181 -9.40 13.80 -18.61
N THR A 182 -9.23 14.29 -17.38
CA THR A 182 -8.71 13.48 -16.26
C THR A 182 -9.48 12.16 -16.14
N ALA A 183 -10.82 12.20 -16.17
CA ALA A 183 -11.65 11.01 -16.07
C ALA A 183 -11.47 10.05 -17.26
N GLY A 184 -11.30 10.59 -18.48
CA GLY A 184 -10.97 9.79 -19.66
C GLY A 184 -9.58 9.17 -19.57
N PHE A 185 -8.60 9.91 -19.06
CA PHE A 185 -7.24 9.39 -18.81
C PHE A 185 -7.21 8.32 -17.72
N THR A 186 -8.04 8.42 -16.68
CA THR A 186 -8.19 7.36 -15.67
C THR A 186 -8.70 6.07 -16.28
N MET A 187 -9.73 6.15 -17.14
CA MET A 187 -10.23 4.96 -17.85
C MET A 187 -9.17 4.34 -18.76
N LEU A 188 -8.41 5.18 -19.47
CA LEU A 188 -7.31 4.71 -20.32
C LEU A 188 -6.20 4.02 -19.51
N ALA A 189 -5.76 4.63 -18.42
CA ALA A 189 -4.72 4.07 -17.56
C ALA A 189 -5.16 2.73 -16.93
N GLN A 190 -6.40 2.65 -16.45
CA GLN A 190 -6.95 1.43 -15.88
C GLN A 190 -7.03 0.31 -16.93
N HIS A 191 -7.58 0.63 -18.11
CA HIS A 191 -7.69 -0.32 -19.22
C HIS A 191 -6.33 -0.88 -19.66
N ILE A 192 -5.32 0.00 -19.80
CA ILE A 192 -3.96 -0.43 -20.13
C ILE A 192 -3.39 -1.33 -19.03
N THR A 193 -3.56 -0.97 -17.76
CA THR A 193 -3.06 -1.77 -16.63
C THR A 193 -3.68 -3.17 -16.62
N ASP A 194 -5.00 -3.26 -16.74
CA ASP A 194 -5.73 -4.53 -16.74
C ASP A 194 -5.34 -5.40 -17.95
N ALA A 195 -5.17 -4.77 -19.12
CA ALA A 195 -4.69 -5.45 -20.32
C ALA A 195 -3.26 -5.99 -20.12
N MET A 196 -2.36 -5.21 -19.50
CA MET A 196 -1.00 -5.67 -19.22
C MET A 196 -0.96 -6.85 -18.25
N ILE A 197 -1.80 -6.85 -17.22
CA ILE A 197 -1.91 -7.96 -16.26
C ILE A 197 -2.49 -9.20 -16.95
N SER A 198 -3.61 -9.04 -17.67
CA SER A 198 -4.30 -10.16 -18.33
C SER A 198 -3.46 -10.81 -19.42
N GLN A 199 -2.60 -10.05 -20.09
CA GLN A 199 -1.64 -10.57 -21.08
C GLN A 199 -0.34 -11.10 -20.46
N GLY A 200 -0.18 -11.04 -19.13
CA GLY A 200 1.05 -11.47 -18.44
C GLY A 200 2.27 -10.61 -18.75
N ILE A 201 2.07 -9.39 -19.25
CA ILE A 201 3.14 -8.42 -19.53
C ILE A 201 3.78 -7.95 -18.21
N ILE A 202 2.94 -7.77 -17.19
CA ILE A 202 3.32 -7.54 -15.79
C ILE A 202 2.53 -8.51 -14.91
N THR A 203 3.03 -8.81 -13.72
CA THR A 203 2.32 -9.61 -12.72
C THR A 203 1.37 -8.72 -11.93
N ALA A 204 0.30 -9.29 -11.35
CA ALA A 204 -0.54 -8.56 -10.41
C ALA A 204 0.25 -8.07 -9.18
N ASP A 205 1.33 -8.79 -8.84
CA ASP A 205 2.24 -8.51 -7.73
C ASP A 205 3.26 -7.39 -8.05
N LEU A 206 3.44 -7.04 -9.33
CA LEU A 206 4.24 -5.88 -9.76
C LEU A 206 3.57 -4.55 -9.39
N LYS A 207 2.40 -4.56 -8.73
CA LYS A 207 1.83 -3.41 -8.01
C LYS A 207 2.78 -2.93 -6.90
N ARG A 208 3.85 -2.24 -7.29
CA ARG A 208 4.67 -1.42 -6.41
C ARG A 208 4.02 -0.04 -6.30
N SER A 209 3.37 0.21 -5.17
CA SER A 209 3.48 1.47 -4.43
C SER A 209 3.59 2.77 -5.25
N ALA A 210 2.46 3.36 -5.63
CA ALA A 210 2.41 4.78 -5.99
C ALA A 210 1.28 5.51 -5.29
N GLU A 211 0.90 5.00 -4.14
CA GLU A 211 -0.21 5.52 -3.37
C GLU A 211 0.29 6.02 -1.99
N VAL A 212 1.61 6.02 -1.76
CA VAL A 212 2.22 6.69 -0.59
C VAL A 212 2.37 8.22 -0.80
N ASP A 213 2.12 8.75 -2.01
CA ASP A 213 2.64 10.07 -2.41
C ASP A 213 1.60 11.20 -2.63
N GLU A 214 0.47 11.19 -1.92
CA GLU A 214 -0.36 12.41 -1.78
C GLU A 214 -0.56 12.88 -0.33
N ALA A 215 -0.24 12.05 0.68
CA ALA A 215 -0.35 12.46 2.08
C ALA A 215 1.03 12.71 2.68
N THR A 216 1.33 13.97 3.02
CA THR A 216 2.60 14.35 3.66
C THR A 216 2.68 13.69 5.04
N ARG A 217 3.77 12.99 5.38
CA ARG A 217 4.01 12.53 6.76
C ARG A 217 4.19 13.75 7.65
N LEU A 218 3.18 14.07 8.46
CA LEU A 218 3.25 15.17 9.42
C LEU A 218 4.07 14.77 10.63
N LEU A 219 3.80 13.58 11.17
CA LEU A 219 4.63 12.94 12.19
C LEU A 219 5.24 11.67 11.62
N ASP A 220 6.53 11.47 11.89
CA ASP A 220 7.25 10.22 11.64
C ASP A 220 8.17 9.97 12.84
N ILE A 221 7.55 9.44 13.90
CA ILE A 221 8.24 9.13 15.15
C ILE A 221 8.99 7.82 14.96
N SER A 222 10.31 7.89 15.13
CA SER A 222 11.22 6.73 15.16
C SER A 222 12.20 6.87 16.32
N PHE A 223 12.99 5.84 16.58
CA PHE A 223 13.91 5.81 17.70
C PHE A 223 15.36 5.65 17.23
N THR A 224 16.30 6.20 17.99
CA THR A 224 17.74 6.17 17.72
C THR A 224 18.51 6.05 19.04
N THR A 225 19.84 5.95 18.98
CA THR A 225 20.70 5.97 20.18
C THR A 225 20.45 7.17 21.10
N ASP A 226 20.01 8.30 20.53
CA ASP A 226 19.77 9.55 21.25
C ASP A 226 18.33 9.68 21.78
N GLY A 227 17.49 8.66 21.55
CA GLY A 227 16.11 8.59 22.01
C GLY A 227 15.09 8.68 20.88
N ILE A 228 14.15 9.62 20.97
CA ILE A 228 13.05 9.80 20.02
C ILE A 228 13.37 10.86 18.96
N VAL A 229 13.08 10.56 17.70
CA VAL A 229 13.26 11.46 16.56
C VAL A 229 11.93 11.60 15.83
N ASN A 230 11.64 12.81 15.36
CA ASN A 230 10.53 13.08 14.44
C ASN A 230 11.09 13.47 13.06
N ASN A 231 10.92 12.59 12.08
CA ASN A 231 11.31 12.83 10.68
C ASN A 231 10.15 13.38 9.82
N GLY A 232 9.02 13.71 10.44
CA GLY A 232 7.85 14.26 9.78
C GLY A 232 8.01 15.74 9.42
N ALA A 233 7.17 16.21 8.51
CA ALA A 233 7.16 17.60 8.03
C ALA A 233 6.67 18.61 9.07
N TYR A 234 5.90 18.17 10.08
CA TYR A 234 5.48 19.01 11.19
C TYR A 234 6.50 18.93 12.33
N SER A 235 7.08 20.07 12.68
CA SER A 235 8.06 20.21 13.76
C SER A 235 7.41 20.17 15.14
N ALA A 236 6.89 18.99 15.52
CA ALA A 236 6.37 18.73 16.87
C ALA A 236 7.48 18.61 17.91
N THR A 237 7.22 19.04 19.14
CA THR A 237 8.07 18.64 20.27
C THR A 237 7.79 17.17 20.58
N VAL A 238 8.81 16.34 20.45
CA VAL A 238 8.77 14.93 20.85
C VAL A 238 9.60 14.72 22.11
N GLY A 239 9.15 13.80 22.94
CA GLY A 239 9.83 13.50 24.19
C GLY A 239 9.39 12.18 24.79
N LYS A 240 9.90 11.92 25.98
CA LYS A 240 9.57 10.76 26.79
C LYS A 240 9.37 11.18 28.23
N HIS A 241 8.61 10.40 28.97
CA HIS A 241 8.46 10.57 30.41
C HIS A 241 8.96 9.33 31.15
N GLY A 242 9.50 9.52 32.36
CA GLY A 242 9.97 8.48 33.26
C GLY A 242 10.89 7.44 32.62
N THR A 243 10.50 6.16 32.73
CA THR A 243 11.34 4.99 32.40
C THR A 243 11.28 4.53 30.96
N ALA A 244 10.48 5.19 30.11
CA ALA A 244 10.44 4.92 28.68
C ALA A 244 11.86 4.98 28.11
N THR A 245 12.22 3.99 27.30
CA THR A 245 13.61 3.79 26.88
C THR A 245 13.70 3.38 25.43
N THR A 246 14.88 3.59 24.84
CA THR A 246 15.18 3.14 23.49
C THR A 246 16.14 1.96 23.54
N ILE A 247 15.79 0.85 22.89
CA ILE A 247 16.59 -0.39 22.89
C ILE A 247 16.97 -0.73 21.45
N TYR A 248 18.25 -1.08 21.23
CA TYR A 248 18.68 -1.59 19.93
C TYR A 248 18.24 -3.05 19.75
N ASP A 249 17.47 -3.30 18.70
CA ASP A 249 17.08 -4.62 18.24
C ASP A 249 18.07 -5.09 17.17
N ALA A 250 19.01 -5.94 17.59
CA ALA A 250 20.06 -6.46 16.74
C ALA A 250 19.53 -7.40 15.64
N GLU A 251 18.35 -8.01 15.83
CA GLU A 251 17.76 -8.92 14.84
C GLU A 251 17.27 -8.14 13.62
N ASN A 252 16.66 -6.98 13.86
CA ASN A 252 16.05 -6.16 12.81
C ASN A 252 16.88 -4.94 12.39
N ASP A 253 18.07 -4.79 13.00
CA ASP A 253 18.98 -3.65 12.86
C ASP A 253 18.25 -2.30 13.00
N THR A 254 17.56 -2.14 14.13
CA THR A 254 16.78 -0.93 14.40
C THR A 254 16.75 -0.59 15.88
N TYR A 255 16.28 0.61 16.22
CA TYR A 255 16.01 0.99 17.60
C TYR A 255 14.50 0.99 17.85
N LEU A 256 14.11 0.45 18.99
CA LEU A 256 12.74 0.36 19.46
C LEU A 256 12.49 1.36 20.58
N GLY A 257 11.34 2.03 20.55
CA GLY A 257 10.83 2.75 21.72
C GLY A 257 10.05 1.81 22.61
N CYS A 258 10.57 1.53 23.80
CA CYS A 258 9.99 0.58 24.73
C CYS A 258 9.37 1.33 25.91
N THR A 259 8.15 0.94 26.26
CA THR A 259 7.37 1.49 27.36
C THR A 259 7.04 0.40 28.37
N GLN A 260 6.72 0.79 29.60
CA GLN A 260 6.20 -0.09 30.65
C GLN A 260 4.79 0.34 31.06
N ALA A 261 4.09 -0.55 31.75
CA ALA A 261 2.77 -0.28 32.30
C ALA A 261 2.85 0.62 33.56
N LEU A 262 3.34 1.86 33.42
CA LEU A 262 3.47 2.84 34.49
C LEU A 262 2.96 4.22 34.04
N ALA A 263 2.30 4.96 34.94
CA ALA A 263 1.72 6.27 34.64
C ALA A 263 2.73 7.32 34.18
N SER A 264 4.01 7.10 34.49
CA SER A 264 5.12 7.95 34.10
C SER A 264 5.93 7.39 32.94
N ASP A 265 5.49 6.35 32.22
CA ASP A 265 6.27 5.66 31.19
C ASP A 265 5.56 5.67 29.83
N TYR A 266 5.95 6.64 28.99
CA TYR A 266 5.40 6.82 27.64
C TYR A 266 6.30 7.74 26.81
N PHE A 267 6.09 7.70 25.50
CA PHE A 267 6.59 8.73 24.58
C PHE A 267 5.46 9.69 24.20
N TYR A 268 5.81 10.92 23.84
CA TYR A 268 4.82 11.91 23.42
C TYR A 268 5.26 12.74 22.23
N ALA A 269 4.27 13.30 21.54
CA ALA A 269 4.43 14.38 20.57
C ALA A 269 3.38 15.46 20.83
N THR A 270 3.79 16.73 20.83
CA THR A 270 2.86 17.86 21.05
C THR A 270 2.36 18.46 19.74
N TYR A 271 1.20 19.11 19.81
CA TYR A 271 0.63 19.88 18.72
C TYR A 271 -0.35 20.93 19.25
N ASP A 272 -0.64 21.94 18.43
CA ASP A 272 -1.63 22.98 18.73
C ASP A 272 -2.84 22.84 17.80
N GLU A 273 -3.99 23.42 18.17
CA GLU A 273 -5.22 23.36 17.38
C GLU A 273 -5.05 23.91 15.95
N GLY A 274 -4.24 24.95 15.78
CA GLY A 274 -3.96 25.57 14.48
C GLY A 274 -2.91 24.83 13.65
N SER A 275 -2.26 23.80 14.20
CA SER A 275 -1.15 23.10 13.55
C SER A 275 -1.61 22.28 12.34
N PRO A 276 -0.69 21.95 11.40
CA PRO A 276 -0.97 20.99 10.33
C PRO A 276 -1.53 19.66 10.87
N LEU A 277 -1.07 19.20 12.03
CA LEU A 277 -1.51 17.94 12.62
C LEU A 277 -2.97 17.99 13.10
N ALA A 278 -3.36 19.04 13.82
CA ALA A 278 -4.75 19.24 14.21
C ALA A 278 -5.67 19.45 12.99
N ASN A 279 -5.17 20.14 11.96
CA ASN A 279 -5.90 20.32 10.70
C ASN A 279 -6.12 18.99 9.96
N ALA A 280 -5.13 18.09 9.93
CA ALA A 280 -5.27 16.75 9.35
C ALA A 280 -6.36 15.97 10.09
N PHE A 281 -6.34 15.98 11.44
CA PHE A 281 -7.40 15.34 12.23
C PHE A 281 -8.79 15.84 11.84
N ASN A 282 -8.96 17.14 11.55
CA ASN A 282 -10.24 17.75 11.14
C ASN A 282 -10.66 17.53 9.70
N LYS A 283 -9.74 17.16 8.81
CA LYS A 283 -10.00 17.00 7.38
C LYS A 283 -9.92 15.54 6.99
N ASN A 284 -8.73 15.08 6.65
CA ASN A 284 -8.47 13.72 6.23
C ASN A 284 -7.14 13.32 6.87
N VAL A 285 -7.05 12.11 7.40
CA VAL A 285 -5.86 11.68 8.14
C VAL A 285 -5.67 10.18 8.07
N THR A 286 -4.40 9.78 8.13
CA THR A 286 -4.01 8.38 8.29
C THR A 286 -3.09 8.23 9.48
N TRP A 287 -3.35 7.21 10.28
CA TRP A 287 -2.47 6.74 11.34
C TRP A 287 -1.81 5.45 10.88
N GLU A 288 -0.49 5.35 11.06
CA GLU A 288 0.27 4.14 10.80
C GLU A 288 1.19 3.88 12.01
N MET A 289 1.24 2.66 12.51
CA MET A 289 2.22 2.26 13.51
C MET A 289 2.70 0.84 13.28
N LEU A 290 3.93 0.58 13.69
CA LEU A 290 4.49 -0.76 13.81
C LEU A 290 4.87 -0.99 15.27
N VAL A 291 4.13 -1.88 15.94
CA VAL A 291 4.13 -2.01 17.39
C VAL A 291 4.02 -3.48 17.82
N ARG A 292 4.68 -3.83 18.92
CA ARG A 292 4.50 -5.09 19.64
C ARG A 292 3.91 -4.80 21.02
N LEU A 293 2.93 -5.60 21.42
CA LEU A 293 2.44 -5.60 22.80
C LEU A 293 3.35 -6.49 23.65
N ASP A 294 3.92 -5.93 24.71
CA ASP A 294 4.81 -6.69 25.61
C ASP A 294 4.06 -7.24 26.83
N ALA A 295 2.93 -6.61 27.20
CA ALA A 295 2.01 -7.12 28.21
C ALA A 295 0.55 -6.83 27.86
N LEU A 296 -0.36 -7.65 28.41
CA LEU A 296 -1.80 -7.37 28.35
C LEU A 296 -2.27 -6.43 29.46
N ALA A 297 -1.58 -6.46 30.61
CA ALA A 297 -1.90 -5.60 31.74
C ALA A 297 -1.44 -4.17 31.49
N ASP A 298 -2.34 -3.21 31.67
CA ASP A 298 -1.99 -1.80 31.80
C ASP A 298 -1.50 -1.47 33.23
N GLN A 299 -1.18 -0.19 33.47
CA GLN A 299 -0.70 0.31 34.76
C GLN A 299 -1.63 0.05 35.95
N ASN A 300 -2.92 -0.19 35.68
CA ASN A 300 -3.93 -0.47 36.68
C ASN A 300 -4.12 -1.98 36.88
N ASN A 301 -3.22 -2.82 36.32
CA ASN A 301 -3.35 -4.27 36.23
C ASN A 301 -4.60 -4.73 35.48
N ASN A 302 -5.14 -3.91 34.58
CA ASN A 302 -6.26 -4.32 33.74
C ASN A 302 -5.75 -5.19 32.60
N THR A 303 -6.02 -6.48 32.66
CA THR A 303 -5.63 -7.46 31.62
C THR A 303 -6.60 -7.51 30.44
N SER A 304 -7.72 -6.78 30.52
CA SER A 304 -8.78 -6.84 29.51
C SER A 304 -8.61 -5.81 28.40
N LYS A 305 -7.91 -4.70 28.67
CA LYS A 305 -7.75 -3.58 27.74
C LYS A 305 -6.35 -2.97 27.86
N THR A 306 -5.69 -2.76 26.72
CA THR A 306 -4.33 -2.20 26.62
C THR A 306 -4.39 -0.99 25.67
N CYS A 307 -4.16 0.26 26.11
CA CYS A 307 -4.11 1.42 25.20
C CYS A 307 -2.69 1.59 24.66
N ILE A 308 -2.58 1.57 23.33
CA ILE A 308 -1.32 1.51 22.59
C ILE A 308 -0.87 2.92 22.25
N MET A 309 -1.79 3.74 21.75
CA MET A 309 -1.51 5.10 21.32
C MET A 309 -2.78 5.93 21.40
N GLY A 310 -2.71 7.11 22.00
CA GLY A 310 -3.88 7.96 22.22
C GLY A 310 -3.59 9.43 21.99
N SER A 311 -4.66 10.22 21.93
CA SER A 311 -4.66 11.67 21.89
C SER A 311 -5.68 12.22 22.90
N GLU A 312 -5.52 13.48 23.26
CA GLU A 312 -6.28 14.24 24.27
C GLU A 312 -7.78 13.86 24.42
N GLN A 313 -8.25 13.81 25.68
CA GLN A 313 -9.64 13.53 26.05
C GLN A 313 -10.64 14.57 25.48
N ASP A 314 -11.94 14.20 25.45
CA ASP A 314 -13.05 15.07 24.99
C ASP A 314 -12.99 15.56 23.52
N GLY A 315 -12.33 14.78 22.66
CA GLY A 315 -12.31 14.99 21.20
C GLY A 315 -11.33 14.10 20.45
N GLY A 316 -10.39 13.47 21.17
CA GLY A 316 -9.38 12.59 20.59
C GLY A 316 -9.84 11.19 20.23
N TRP A 317 -8.82 10.35 20.05
CA TRP A 317 -8.83 8.97 19.61
C TRP A 317 -7.80 8.15 20.40
N CYS A 318 -8.05 6.86 20.62
CA CYS A 318 -7.06 5.89 21.13
C CYS A 318 -7.16 4.57 20.33
N PHE A 319 -6.00 4.01 20.01
CA PHE A 319 -5.83 2.62 19.64
C PHE A 319 -5.71 1.79 20.91
N TYR A 320 -6.60 0.82 21.10
CA TYR A 320 -6.45 -0.15 22.17
C TYR A 320 -6.66 -1.57 21.68
N ASN A 321 -6.07 -2.52 22.39
CA ASN A 321 -6.36 -3.93 22.26
C ASN A 321 -7.33 -4.36 23.36
N ASN A 322 -8.33 -5.17 23.03
CA ASN A 322 -9.18 -5.81 24.01
C ASN A 322 -9.16 -7.33 23.78
N VAL A 323 -8.73 -8.06 24.80
CA VAL A 323 -8.55 -9.53 24.74
C VAL A 323 -9.87 -10.28 24.57
N SER A 324 -10.99 -9.69 24.98
CA SER A 324 -12.34 -10.27 24.89
C SER A 324 -13.06 -9.94 23.58
N SER A 325 -12.48 -9.04 22.76
CA SER A 325 -13.05 -8.69 21.47
C SER A 325 -11.95 -8.60 20.41
N ALA A 326 -11.44 -7.40 20.14
CA ALA A 326 -10.41 -7.21 19.14
C ALA A 326 -9.65 -5.89 19.34
N SER A 327 -8.59 -5.72 18.54
CA SER A 327 -7.97 -4.41 18.35
C SER A 327 -9.01 -3.40 17.90
N THR A 328 -8.96 -2.20 18.45
CA THR A 328 -9.98 -1.18 18.22
C THR A 328 -9.35 0.19 18.10
N PHE A 329 -9.73 0.90 17.04
CA PHE A 329 -9.54 2.33 16.95
C PHE A 329 -10.80 3.03 17.47
N SER A 330 -10.67 3.72 18.60
CA SER A 330 -11.80 4.41 19.23
C SER A 330 -11.66 5.90 19.14
N TYR A 331 -12.80 6.57 19.05
CA TYR A 331 -12.83 8.01 18.90
C TYR A 331 -14.10 8.64 19.46
N THR A 332 -13.99 9.91 19.85
CA THR A 332 -15.11 10.65 20.44
C THR A 332 -16.10 11.12 19.38
N HIS A 333 -17.40 11.03 19.64
CA HIS A 333 -18.49 11.66 18.90
C HIS A 333 -19.18 12.68 19.80
N LYS A 334 -19.42 13.90 19.30
CA LYS A 334 -20.28 14.87 19.98
C LYS A 334 -21.60 15.05 19.23
N SER A 335 -22.70 14.95 19.97
CA SER A 335 -24.05 15.28 19.51
C SER A 335 -24.63 16.34 20.45
N GLY A 336 -24.57 17.60 20.03
CA GLY A 336 -24.87 18.74 20.90
C GLY A 336 -23.89 18.83 22.08
N VAL A 337 -24.41 18.79 23.31
CA VAL A 337 -23.61 18.86 24.55
C VAL A 337 -23.16 17.49 25.08
N LYS A 338 -23.55 16.38 24.43
CA LYS A 338 -23.20 15.02 24.87
C LYS A 338 -22.00 14.47 24.09
N SER A 339 -21.01 13.93 24.80
CA SER A 339 -19.89 13.15 24.25
C SER A 339 -20.18 11.64 24.39
N THR A 340 -19.91 10.86 23.34
CA THR A 340 -19.96 9.38 23.34
C THR A 340 -18.74 8.80 22.64
N VAL A 341 -18.28 7.62 23.02
CA VAL A 341 -17.17 6.93 22.33
C VAL A 341 -17.72 6.01 21.25
N LYS A 342 -17.14 6.07 20.04
CA LYS A 342 -17.37 5.13 18.95
C LYS A 342 -16.17 4.21 18.81
N ASN A 343 -16.45 2.91 18.63
CA ASN A 343 -15.44 1.88 18.52
C ASN A 343 -15.39 1.33 17.09
N PHE A 344 -14.24 1.49 16.43
CA PHE A 344 -13.94 0.88 15.15
C PHE A 344 -13.04 -0.33 15.37
N THR A 345 -13.67 -1.40 15.83
CA THR A 345 -13.08 -2.69 16.19
C THR A 345 -12.75 -3.50 14.94
N GLY A 346 -11.53 -4.03 14.89
CA GLY A 346 -11.04 -4.95 13.86
C GLY A 346 -11.58 -6.37 14.05
N SER A 347 -10.91 -7.36 13.46
CA SER A 347 -11.39 -8.75 13.40
C SER A 347 -10.97 -9.62 14.59
N ARG A 348 -9.80 -9.36 15.20
CA ARG A 348 -9.22 -10.17 16.29
C ARG A 348 -8.43 -9.34 17.29
N SER A 349 -8.22 -9.88 18.49
CA SER A 349 -7.32 -9.29 19.49
C SER A 349 -5.86 -9.50 19.10
N LEU A 350 -5.00 -8.55 19.46
CA LEU A 350 -3.56 -8.66 19.28
C LEU A 350 -2.97 -9.50 20.42
N ALA A 351 -2.17 -10.52 20.07
CA ALA A 351 -1.42 -11.31 21.03
C ALA A 351 -0.12 -10.59 21.45
N ILE A 352 0.34 -10.83 22.68
CA ILE A 352 1.62 -10.32 23.16
C ILE A 352 2.80 -10.97 22.43
N GLY A 353 3.95 -10.29 22.42
CA GLY A 353 5.21 -10.80 21.87
C GLY A 353 5.28 -10.80 20.34
N ARG A 354 4.24 -10.33 19.63
CA ARG A 354 4.20 -10.23 18.17
C ARG A 354 4.12 -8.77 17.70
N TYR A 355 4.83 -8.43 16.64
CA TYR A 355 4.67 -7.14 15.98
C TYR A 355 3.41 -7.13 15.12
N TYR A 356 2.73 -5.99 15.13
CA TYR A 356 1.59 -5.68 14.31
C TYR A 356 1.80 -4.35 13.61
N HIS A 357 1.48 -4.33 12.32
CA HIS A 357 1.34 -3.13 11.54
C HIS A 357 -0.12 -2.71 11.55
N LEU A 358 -0.42 -1.57 12.15
CA LEU A 358 -1.77 -1.06 12.29
C LEU A 358 -1.91 0.22 11.47
N VAL A 359 -2.92 0.27 10.59
CA VAL A 359 -3.19 1.44 9.76
C VAL A 359 -4.66 1.81 9.82
N VAL A 360 -4.98 3.06 10.13
CA VAL A 360 -6.35 3.58 10.01
C VAL A 360 -6.35 4.76 9.07
N THR A 361 -7.19 4.72 8.03
CA THR A 361 -7.40 5.87 7.13
C THR A 361 -8.78 6.44 7.35
N MET A 362 -8.89 7.76 7.36
CA MET A 362 -10.15 8.46 7.61
C MET A 362 -10.30 9.66 6.68
N ASP A 363 -11.18 9.52 5.70
CA ASP A 363 -11.63 10.58 4.80
C ASP A 363 -12.95 11.17 5.33
N ARG A 364 -12.93 12.40 5.83
CA ARG A 364 -14.15 13.04 6.35
C ARG A 364 -14.99 13.69 5.26
N MET A 365 -14.42 13.97 4.10
CA MET A 365 -15.16 14.52 2.96
C MET A 365 -16.09 13.46 2.37
N SER A 366 -15.60 12.23 2.24
CA SER A 366 -16.38 11.09 1.73
C SER A 366 -17.02 10.23 2.82
N HIS A 367 -16.79 10.56 4.10
CA HIS A 367 -17.31 9.83 5.26
C HIS A 367 -16.79 8.39 5.39
N VAL A 368 -15.62 8.07 4.82
CA VAL A 368 -15.07 6.70 4.82
C VAL A 368 -13.97 6.56 5.87
N ILE A 369 -14.06 5.50 6.67
CA ILE A 369 -12.99 5.05 7.56
C ILE A 369 -12.63 3.60 7.25
N ARG A 370 -11.34 3.28 7.22
CA ARG A 370 -10.82 1.94 7.00
C ARG A 370 -9.78 1.58 8.05
N TYR A 371 -9.74 0.32 8.46
CA TYR A 371 -8.77 -0.20 9.41
C TYR A 371 -8.09 -1.43 8.82
N TYR A 372 -6.76 -1.43 8.88
CA TYR A 372 -5.90 -2.49 8.40
C TYR A 372 -5.03 -3.04 9.52
N VAL A 373 -4.79 -4.34 9.48
CA VAL A 373 -3.84 -5.04 10.35
C VAL A 373 -2.96 -5.91 9.47
N ASN A 374 -1.64 -5.75 9.55
CA ASN A 374 -0.65 -6.52 8.78
C ASN A 374 -0.94 -6.56 7.28
N GLY A 375 -1.33 -5.42 6.71
CA GLY A 375 -1.67 -5.31 5.28
C GLY A 375 -3.01 -5.92 4.87
N GLU A 376 -3.83 -6.39 5.80
CA GLU A 376 -5.19 -6.86 5.55
C GLU A 376 -6.21 -5.78 5.93
N LEU A 377 -7.16 -5.47 5.04
CA LEU A 377 -8.31 -4.62 5.37
C LEU A 377 -9.26 -5.38 6.30
N VAL A 378 -9.25 -5.07 7.60
CA VAL A 378 -10.09 -5.77 8.58
C VAL A 378 -11.47 -5.14 8.73
N ARG A 379 -11.63 -3.85 8.37
CA ARG A 379 -12.93 -3.16 8.45
C ARG A 379 -13.01 -1.91 7.58
N THR A 380 -14.15 -1.73 6.93
CA THR A 380 -14.60 -0.47 6.32
C THR A 380 -15.87 0.00 7.00
N GLY A 381 -16.04 1.31 7.16
CA GLY A 381 -17.27 1.89 7.69
C GLY A 381 -17.47 3.34 7.30
N THR A 382 -18.60 3.87 7.76
CA THR A 382 -19.01 5.25 7.49
C THR A 382 -18.93 6.09 8.76
N ARG A 383 -18.52 7.35 8.64
CA ARG A 383 -18.31 8.27 9.74
C ARG A 383 -18.96 9.62 9.49
N ALA A 384 -19.69 10.16 10.47
CA ALA A 384 -20.34 11.46 10.34
C ALA A 384 -19.33 12.62 10.40
N ALA A 385 -19.68 13.76 9.80
CA ALA A 385 -18.86 14.98 9.86
C ALA A 385 -18.58 15.46 11.30
N THR A 386 -19.52 15.20 12.23
CA THR A 386 -19.45 15.63 13.64
C THR A 386 -18.70 14.68 14.56
N ASP A 387 -18.21 13.55 14.03
CA ASP A 387 -17.31 12.65 14.78
C ASP A 387 -15.92 13.30 14.95
N MET A 388 -15.16 12.89 15.98
CA MET A 388 -13.88 13.47 16.45
C MET A 388 -13.83 14.99 16.32
N PRO A 389 -14.64 15.71 17.11
CA PRO A 389 -14.41 17.14 17.26
C PRO A 389 -12.99 17.35 17.80
N LEU A 390 -12.32 18.45 17.46
CA LEU A 390 -11.06 18.77 18.13
C LEU A 390 -11.25 18.74 19.65
N PRO A 391 -10.27 18.19 20.38
CA PRO A 391 -10.33 18.16 21.83
C PRO A 391 -10.46 19.58 22.36
N LYS A 392 -11.40 19.78 23.29
CA LYS A 392 -11.54 21.00 24.07
C LYS A 392 -11.24 20.63 25.52
N CYS A 393 -9.99 20.75 25.96
CA CYS A 393 -9.63 20.37 27.32
C CYS A 393 -9.67 21.53 28.32
N GLY A 394 -10.08 21.17 29.54
CA GLY A 394 -10.53 22.06 30.60
C GLY A 394 -9.49 23.07 31.12
N THR A 395 -9.94 24.31 31.18
CA THR A 395 -9.48 25.44 32.00
C THR A 395 -8.08 26.05 31.82
N VAL A 396 -7.07 25.39 31.25
CA VAL A 396 -5.72 26.03 31.09
C VAL A 396 -5.16 26.04 29.67
N LYS A 397 -5.46 25.04 28.83
CA LYS A 397 -4.77 24.82 27.55
C LYS A 397 -5.70 24.73 26.34
N GLY A 398 -6.88 25.35 26.40
CA GLY A 398 -8.03 25.12 25.51
C GLY A 398 -7.76 24.83 24.02
N HIS A 399 -6.64 25.29 23.45
CA HIS A 399 -6.22 25.06 22.06
C HIS A 399 -4.69 24.90 21.83
N GLU A 400 -3.84 24.82 22.88
CA GLU A 400 -2.36 24.81 22.77
C GLU A 400 -1.71 23.72 23.64
N GLY A 401 -0.62 23.13 23.17
CA GLY A 401 0.13 22.11 23.89
C GLY A 401 -0.67 20.81 24.10
N LEU A 402 -1.55 20.48 23.15
CA LEU A 402 -2.18 19.17 23.03
C LEU A 402 -1.11 18.14 22.73
N TRP A 403 -1.39 16.87 23.00
CA TRP A 403 -0.39 15.83 22.83
C TRP A 403 -0.97 14.48 22.45
N ILE A 404 -0.06 13.68 21.91
CA ILE A 404 -0.25 12.28 21.55
C ILE A 404 0.65 11.47 22.48
N CYS A 405 0.12 10.38 23.02
CA CYS A 405 0.83 9.44 23.87
C CYS A 405 1.05 8.13 23.11
N LEU A 406 2.28 7.58 23.16
CA LEU A 406 2.61 6.22 22.75
C LEU A 406 2.92 5.42 24.02
N GLY A 407 2.25 4.29 24.18
CA GLY A 407 2.32 3.45 25.37
C GLY A 407 1.28 3.82 26.44
N GLY A 408 0.19 4.50 26.07
CA GLY A 408 -0.89 4.84 27.01
C GLY A 408 -1.97 5.71 26.41
N ASP A 409 -2.87 6.16 27.26
CA ASP A 409 -3.94 7.11 26.98
C ASP A 409 -3.61 8.48 27.56
N VAL A 410 -4.16 9.53 26.95
CA VAL A 410 -3.81 10.90 27.29
C VAL A 410 -4.68 11.40 28.45
N THR A 411 -4.06 12.07 29.44
CA THR A 411 -4.80 12.78 30.49
C THR A 411 -5.25 14.16 30.01
N SER A 412 -6.20 14.80 30.70
CA SER A 412 -6.56 16.20 30.43
C SER A 412 -5.47 17.23 30.83
N GLY A 413 -4.29 16.76 31.24
CA GLY A 413 -3.17 17.56 31.76
C GLY A 413 -2.07 17.76 30.72
N ASP A 414 -0.98 18.41 31.12
CA ASP A 414 0.21 18.54 30.27
C ASP A 414 0.86 17.17 30.00
N CYS A 415 1.68 17.06 28.95
CA CYS A 415 2.43 15.83 28.65
C CYS A 415 3.40 15.39 29.77
N ASN A 416 3.62 16.23 30.79
CA ASN A 416 4.38 15.93 32.01
C ASN A 416 3.52 15.52 33.21
N ALA A 417 2.18 15.54 33.10
CA ALA A 417 1.26 15.25 34.20
C ALA A 417 0.99 13.74 34.39
N GLY A 418 1.43 12.91 33.43
CA GLY A 418 1.20 11.46 33.41
C GLY A 418 0.20 11.03 32.33
N ALA A 419 0.27 9.76 31.97
CA ALA A 419 -0.66 9.09 31.07
C ALA A 419 -1.61 8.16 31.84
N GLU A 420 -2.80 7.92 31.29
CA GLU A 420 -3.74 6.93 31.81
C GLU A 420 -3.58 5.60 31.09
N ASN A 421 -3.91 4.49 31.75
CA ASN A 421 -3.92 3.16 31.13
C ASN A 421 -2.61 2.84 30.37
N SER A 422 -1.47 3.34 30.88
CA SER A 422 -0.17 3.10 30.26
C SER A 422 0.10 1.61 30.15
N SER A 423 0.70 1.21 29.03
CA SER A 423 0.77 -0.16 28.57
C SER A 423 2.18 -0.48 28.12
N ALA A 424 2.67 -1.67 28.43
CA ALA A 424 3.99 -2.10 27.97
C ALA A 424 3.96 -2.45 26.48
N CYS A 425 4.56 -1.59 25.67
CA CYS A 425 4.64 -1.72 24.21
C CYS A 425 6.06 -1.41 23.71
N SER A 426 6.43 -2.07 22.60
CA SER A 426 7.65 -1.79 21.83
C SER A 426 7.27 -1.24 20.45
N PHE A 427 7.70 -0.03 20.14
CA PHE A 427 7.40 0.66 18.88
C PHE A 427 8.63 0.70 17.97
N VAL A 428 8.46 0.33 16.69
CA VAL A 428 9.47 0.61 15.66
C VAL A 428 9.28 2.04 15.14
N PHE A 429 8.02 2.40 14.84
CA PHE A 429 7.64 3.76 14.47
C PHE A 429 6.16 4.03 14.74
N ALA A 430 5.81 5.32 14.81
CA ALA A 430 4.43 5.80 14.74
C ALA A 430 4.35 7.04 13.84
N ARG A 431 3.43 7.03 12.87
CA ARG A 431 3.31 8.04 11.82
C ARG A 431 1.90 8.56 11.70
N ILE A 432 1.79 9.83 11.34
CA ILE A 432 0.53 10.48 11.02
C ILE A 432 0.68 11.27 9.73
N TYR A 433 -0.24 11.07 8.80
CA TYR A 433 -0.22 11.66 7.46
C TYR A 433 -1.28 12.76 7.31
N ASP A 434 -0.95 13.82 6.58
CA ASP A 434 -1.88 14.83 6.11
C ASP A 434 -2.69 14.29 4.93
N GLY A 435 -3.78 13.60 5.23
CA GLY A 435 -4.61 12.95 4.23
C GLY A 435 -5.04 11.54 4.61
N ALA A 436 -6.19 11.15 4.08
CA ALA A 436 -6.66 9.78 4.12
C ALA A 436 -6.02 9.04 2.95
N LEU A 437 -5.11 8.13 3.25
CA LEU A 437 -4.56 7.24 2.26
C LEU A 437 -5.72 6.43 1.66
N SER A 438 -5.72 6.32 0.34
CA SER A 438 -6.61 5.42 -0.38
C SER A 438 -6.28 3.97 -0.06
N GLU A 439 -7.13 3.06 -0.50
CA GLU A 439 -7.04 1.67 -0.06
C GLU A 439 -5.76 0.99 -0.53
N THR A 440 -5.32 1.23 -1.76
CA THR A 440 -4.09 0.66 -2.30
C THR A 440 -2.85 1.23 -1.57
N ALA A 441 -2.90 2.44 -1.04
CA ALA A 441 -1.85 3.15 -0.32
C ALA A 441 -1.65 2.56 1.05
N ALA A 442 -2.76 2.41 1.77
CA ALA A 442 -2.76 1.74 3.06
C ALA A 442 -2.24 0.30 2.94
N LEU A 443 -2.63 -0.43 1.89
CA LEU A 443 -2.11 -1.78 1.62
C LEU A 443 -0.60 -1.75 1.28
N ASN A 444 -0.13 -0.76 0.53
CA ASN A 444 1.29 -0.61 0.16
C ASN A 444 2.20 -0.21 1.33
N LEU A 445 1.65 0.32 2.43
CA LEU A 445 2.42 0.54 3.65
C LEU A 445 2.94 -0.78 4.24
N TYR A 446 2.26 -1.91 3.96
CA TYR A 446 2.72 -3.26 4.34
C TYR A 446 3.80 -3.79 3.39
N ASN A 447 4.93 -3.08 3.35
CA ASN A 447 6.08 -3.36 2.49
C ASN A 447 7.10 -4.31 3.15
N SER A 448 8.24 -4.55 2.50
CA SER A 448 9.31 -5.43 3.03
C SER A 448 9.84 -5.02 4.40
N ASP A 449 9.93 -3.72 4.66
CA ASP A 449 10.52 -3.18 5.90
C ASP A 449 9.57 -3.35 7.09
N VAL A 450 8.27 -3.42 6.82
CA VAL A 450 7.25 -3.78 7.81
C VAL A 450 7.15 -5.30 7.93
N LYS A 451 7.09 -6.00 6.78
CA LYS A 451 6.99 -7.46 6.72
C LYS A 451 8.08 -8.13 7.52
N LYS A 452 9.34 -7.68 7.48
CA LYS A 452 10.40 -8.31 8.30
C LYS A 452 10.08 -8.44 9.80
N PHE A 453 9.24 -7.56 10.36
CA PHE A 453 8.80 -7.65 11.76
C PHE A 453 7.52 -8.47 11.96
N THR A 454 6.61 -8.43 10.99
CA THR A 454 5.24 -8.96 11.12
C THR A 454 5.02 -10.27 10.36
N SER A 455 5.81 -10.53 9.33
CA SER A 455 5.91 -11.81 8.68
C SER A 455 6.64 -12.72 9.64
N ILE A 456 5.97 -13.80 10.00
CA ILE A 456 6.60 -14.92 10.66
C ILE A 456 7.51 -15.54 9.58
N GLU A 457 8.72 -15.01 9.40
CA GLU A 457 9.81 -15.69 8.68
C GLU A 457 10.37 -16.75 9.62
N VAL A 458 9.55 -17.76 9.84
CA VAL A 458 9.98 -19.04 10.36
C VAL A 458 9.25 -20.02 9.49
N SER A 459 9.98 -20.97 8.90
CA SER A 459 9.32 -22.08 8.22
C SER A 459 8.58 -22.88 9.28
N ASP A 460 7.37 -22.45 9.62
CA ASP A 460 6.55 -23.07 10.65
C ASP A 460 6.29 -24.51 10.20
N TYR A 461 6.47 -25.44 11.13
CA TYR A 461 6.10 -26.81 10.89
C TYR A 461 4.58 -26.90 10.83
N GLU A 462 4.02 -26.99 9.63
CA GLU A 462 2.57 -27.10 9.40
C GLU A 462 2.04 -28.44 9.92
N ILE A 463 1.03 -28.37 10.77
CA ILE A 463 0.36 -29.53 11.38
C ILE A 463 -1.10 -29.54 10.89
N ASP A 464 -1.37 -30.43 9.95
CA ASP A 464 -2.71 -30.67 9.38
C ASP A 464 -3.29 -32.03 9.81
N ASN A 465 -2.52 -32.87 10.52
CA ASN A 465 -2.95 -34.20 10.94
C ASN A 465 -2.18 -34.70 12.18
N VAL A 466 -2.64 -35.83 12.73
CA VAL A 466 -2.07 -36.45 13.94
C VAL A 466 -0.60 -36.84 13.78
N ASP A 467 -0.19 -37.37 12.62
CA ASP A 467 1.19 -37.82 12.39
C ASP A 467 2.18 -36.66 12.44
N LYS A 468 1.79 -35.51 11.84
CA LYS A 468 2.58 -34.28 11.92
C LYS A 468 2.63 -33.75 13.35
N LEU A 469 1.53 -33.78 14.10
CA LEU A 469 1.52 -33.36 15.50
C LEU A 469 2.49 -34.22 16.36
N ILE A 470 2.48 -35.53 16.17
CA ILE A 470 3.41 -36.45 16.85
C ILE A 470 4.85 -36.17 16.43
N THR A 471 5.11 -35.97 15.12
CA THR A 471 6.44 -35.67 14.59
C THR A 471 7.00 -34.37 15.15
N PHE A 472 6.17 -33.33 15.25
CA PHE A 472 6.53 -32.07 15.88
C PHE A 472 6.99 -32.27 17.33
N ALA A 473 6.20 -32.98 18.13
CA ALA A 473 6.55 -33.26 19.52
C ALA A 473 7.86 -34.06 19.65
N GLN A 474 8.10 -35.03 18.75
CA GLN A 474 9.34 -35.79 18.72
C GLN A 474 10.56 -34.91 18.41
N ARG A 475 10.44 -33.99 17.43
CA ARG A 475 11.54 -33.08 17.06
C ARG A 475 11.91 -32.13 18.18
N VAL A 476 10.91 -31.51 18.82
CA VAL A 476 11.12 -30.65 19.99
C VAL A 476 11.83 -31.43 21.11
N ASN A 477 11.34 -32.63 21.42
CA ASN A 477 11.92 -33.49 22.45
C ASN A 477 13.29 -34.06 22.07
N ALA A 478 13.65 -34.07 20.78
CA ALA A 478 14.97 -34.43 20.28
C ALA A 478 15.98 -33.27 20.31
N GLY A 479 15.57 -32.06 20.71
CA GLY A 479 16.44 -30.91 20.91
C GLY A 479 16.08 -29.67 20.08
N GLU A 480 15.09 -29.76 19.18
CA GLU A 480 14.62 -28.62 18.38
C GLU A 480 13.66 -27.72 19.17
N GLN A 481 14.10 -27.23 20.34
CA GLN A 481 13.24 -26.53 21.31
C GLN A 481 12.65 -25.21 20.80
N THR A 482 13.27 -24.59 19.80
CA THR A 482 12.82 -23.33 19.18
C THR A 482 12.02 -23.53 17.90
N LEU A 483 11.65 -24.78 17.55
CA LEU A 483 10.88 -25.08 16.34
C LEU A 483 9.48 -24.48 16.44
N ASN A 484 9.14 -23.57 15.53
CA ASN A 484 7.79 -23.04 15.45
C ASN A 484 6.86 -24.00 14.69
N ALA A 485 5.59 -24.00 15.04
CA ALA A 485 4.57 -24.83 14.41
C ALA A 485 3.25 -24.10 14.30
N VAL A 486 2.47 -24.50 13.30
CA VAL A 486 1.17 -23.92 13.02
C VAL A 486 0.14 -25.01 12.75
N LEU A 487 -1.02 -24.96 13.40
CA LEU A 487 -2.15 -25.80 13.03
C LEU A 487 -2.81 -25.22 11.77
N THR A 488 -3.07 -26.09 10.80
CA THR A 488 -3.82 -25.74 9.57
C THR A 488 -5.11 -26.56 9.42
N ALA A 489 -5.40 -27.43 10.39
CA ALA A 489 -6.64 -28.19 10.50
C ALA A 489 -6.94 -28.57 11.96
N ASP A 490 -8.20 -28.91 12.24
CA ASP A 490 -8.58 -29.58 13.50
C ASP A 490 -7.99 -30.98 13.56
N ILE A 491 -7.41 -31.34 14.70
CA ILE A 491 -6.73 -32.63 14.93
C ILE A 491 -7.57 -33.48 15.91
N ASP A 492 -8.01 -34.66 15.47
CA ASP A 492 -8.67 -35.64 16.34
C ASP A 492 -7.69 -36.75 16.76
N MET A 493 -7.33 -36.78 18.05
CA MET A 493 -6.41 -37.76 18.64
C MET A 493 -7.10 -39.07 19.02
N LYS A 494 -8.37 -39.31 18.62
CA LYS A 494 -9.10 -40.51 18.97
C LYS A 494 -8.35 -41.79 18.58
N GLY A 495 -8.12 -42.65 19.57
CA GLY A 495 -7.40 -43.91 19.40
C GLY A 495 -5.88 -43.77 19.34
N GLN A 496 -5.36 -42.55 19.49
CA GLN A 496 -3.93 -42.25 19.48
C GLN A 496 -3.48 -41.81 20.88
N ALA A 497 -2.41 -42.44 21.37
CA ALA A 497 -1.85 -42.15 22.68
C ALA A 497 -0.88 -40.96 22.59
N TRP A 498 -1.02 -39.99 23.50
CA TRP A 498 -0.03 -38.93 23.69
C TRP A 498 1.08 -39.40 24.63
N ALA A 499 2.22 -39.73 24.05
CA ALA A 499 3.32 -40.39 24.77
C ALA A 499 4.04 -39.47 25.76
N ALA A 500 4.23 -38.19 25.43
CA ALA A 500 4.94 -37.22 26.27
C ALA A 500 4.54 -35.77 25.93
N PRO A 501 4.64 -34.83 26.89
CA PRO A 501 4.52 -33.40 26.60
C PRO A 501 5.55 -32.89 25.59
N ILE A 502 5.26 -31.77 24.94
CA ILE A 502 6.17 -31.06 24.03
C ILE A 502 7.15 -30.22 24.85
N GLY A 503 8.37 -30.70 24.98
CA GLY A 503 9.35 -30.19 25.93
C GLY A 503 9.25 -30.89 27.29
N ASP A 504 10.34 -30.84 28.05
CA ASP A 504 10.37 -31.32 29.44
C ASP A 504 11.14 -30.29 30.29
N TRP A 505 10.56 -29.92 31.44
CA TRP A 505 11.15 -28.93 32.36
C TRP A 505 12.59 -29.28 32.75
N THR A 506 12.93 -30.56 32.90
CA THR A 506 14.32 -30.96 33.18
C THR A 506 14.62 -32.40 32.75
N VAL A 507 15.42 -32.55 31.69
CA VAL A 507 16.05 -33.84 31.35
C VAL A 507 17.51 -33.77 31.78
N ASN A 508 17.94 -34.66 32.69
CA ASN A 508 19.34 -34.74 33.16
C ASN A 508 19.94 -33.41 33.68
N GLY A 509 19.14 -32.57 34.32
CA GLY A 509 19.57 -31.26 34.84
C GLY A 509 19.63 -30.14 33.80
N ILE A 510 19.23 -30.40 32.55
CA ILE A 510 19.21 -29.42 31.46
C ILE A 510 17.76 -29.01 31.16
N ASN A 511 17.50 -27.71 31.13
CA ASN A 511 16.21 -27.14 30.76
C ASN A 511 15.88 -27.52 29.31
N SER A 512 14.87 -28.38 29.14
CA SER A 512 14.40 -28.86 27.84
C SER A 512 13.01 -28.38 27.48
N ALA A 513 12.58 -27.26 28.07
CA ALA A 513 11.29 -26.65 27.79
C ALA A 513 11.20 -26.22 26.33
N TYR A 514 9.99 -26.33 25.77
CA TYR A 514 9.67 -25.75 24.48
C TYR A 514 9.78 -24.22 24.55
N LYS A 515 10.47 -23.65 23.57
CA LYS A 515 10.79 -22.20 23.44
C LYS A 515 10.35 -21.65 22.08
N GLY A 516 9.77 -22.48 21.23
CA GLY A 516 9.20 -22.08 19.96
C GLY A 516 7.79 -21.50 20.12
N HIS A 517 7.23 -21.09 19.00
CA HIS A 517 5.88 -20.59 18.87
C HIS A 517 4.95 -21.64 18.28
N PHE A 518 3.88 -21.99 18.99
CA PHE A 518 2.84 -22.91 18.51
C PHE A 518 1.55 -22.12 18.24
N ASP A 519 1.25 -21.83 16.97
CA ASP A 519 0.05 -21.08 16.55
C ASP A 519 -1.10 -22.04 16.21
N GLY A 520 -2.19 -21.99 16.98
CA GLY A 520 -3.35 -22.83 16.72
C GLY A 520 -4.25 -22.36 15.56
N GLN A 521 -4.13 -21.11 15.09
CA GLN A 521 -4.98 -20.48 14.06
C GLN A 521 -6.51 -20.59 14.26
N GLY A 522 -6.97 -20.97 15.45
CA GLY A 522 -8.40 -21.22 15.73
C GLY A 522 -8.85 -22.67 15.51
N HIS A 523 -7.93 -23.58 15.19
CA HIS A 523 -8.15 -25.02 15.15
C HIS A 523 -7.99 -25.66 16.54
N SER A 524 -8.57 -26.84 16.68
CA SER A 524 -8.65 -27.61 17.92
C SER A 524 -7.84 -28.90 17.86
N ILE A 525 -7.34 -29.35 19.01
CA ILE A 525 -6.82 -30.71 19.21
C ILE A 525 -7.76 -31.40 20.19
N SER A 526 -8.46 -32.42 19.72
CA SER A 526 -9.52 -33.12 20.46
C SER A 526 -9.12 -34.54 20.83
N ASN A 527 -9.76 -35.11 21.86
CA ASN A 527 -9.60 -36.51 22.30
C ASN A 527 -8.17 -36.91 22.69
N LEU A 528 -7.38 -35.98 23.22
CA LEU A 528 -6.01 -36.24 23.69
C LEU A 528 -6.02 -37.15 24.93
N VAL A 529 -5.35 -38.31 24.86
CA VAL A 529 -5.27 -39.29 25.96
C VAL A 529 -3.81 -39.56 26.33
N TYR A 530 -3.46 -39.38 27.60
CA TYR A 530 -2.12 -39.64 28.13
C TYR A 530 -1.94 -41.12 28.53
N THR A 531 -0.77 -41.68 28.29
CA THR A 531 -0.47 -43.09 28.65
C THR A 531 0.64 -43.27 29.69
N THR A 532 1.26 -42.19 30.17
CA THR A 532 2.37 -42.26 31.15
C THR A 532 1.91 -42.08 32.60
N GLN A 533 2.72 -42.51 33.58
CA GLN A 533 2.50 -42.35 35.03
C GLN A 533 3.52 -41.38 35.67
N LYS A 534 3.81 -40.25 35.03
CA LYS A 534 4.71 -39.22 35.59
C LYS A 534 3.90 -38.21 36.40
N ASN A 535 4.50 -37.55 37.39
CA ASN A 535 3.78 -36.55 38.21
C ASN A 535 3.36 -35.28 37.45
N TRP A 536 3.80 -35.11 36.20
CA TRP A 536 3.54 -33.94 35.36
C TRP A 536 3.05 -34.41 33.98
N HIS A 537 1.79 -34.10 33.67
CA HIS A 537 1.13 -34.44 32.40
C HIS A 537 0.55 -33.18 31.78
N GLY A 538 0.80 -32.99 30.48
CA GLY A 538 0.40 -31.80 29.75
C GLY A 538 0.64 -31.96 28.25
N PHE A 539 0.07 -31.05 27.48
CA PHE A 539 0.40 -30.96 26.05
C PHE A 539 1.82 -30.40 25.83
N PHE A 540 2.24 -29.43 26.65
CA PHE A 540 3.62 -28.94 26.81
C PHE A 540 4.20 -29.32 28.15
#